data_AF-A0A0Q7SY27-F1
#
_entry.id   AF-A0A0Q7SY27-F1
#
_cell.length_a   1.000
_cell.length_b   1.000
_cell.length_c   1.000
_cell.angle_alpha   90.00
_cell.angle_beta   90.00
_cell.angle_gamma   90.00
#
_symmetry.space_group_name_H-M   'P 1'
#
loop_
_entity.id
_entity.type
_entity.pdbx_description
1 polymer ?
#
loop_
_entity_poly.entity_id
_entity_poly.type
_entity_poly.pdbx_seq_one_letter_code
_entity_poly.pdbx_strand_id
1 'polypeptide(L)'
;MRRSAVLLITAGLVLAAPLTACSPKLPKDVDEQQLSEAVGRAIGGPNTCVLLADKAGKVVWTGGGYITCARNLPTCGGTTTTAQTVLEGAVGKPARFVSCPSGPGVNTVGWAMGPVPVGAGKPDHGLSYVAVMEGERALPGREVGERVEEAFAKAGL
;
A
#
# COMPACT_ATOMS: atom_id res chain seq x y z
N MET A 1 51.74 36.39 44.87
CA MET A 1 50.51 37.19 45.09
C MET A 1 49.39 36.62 44.21
N ARG A 2 48.24 36.28 44.82
CA ARG A 2 46.84 36.23 44.30
C ARG A 2 46.60 35.61 42.90
N ARG A 3 46.06 34.39 42.81
CA ARG A 3 44.64 33.93 42.92
C ARG A 3 43.88 33.94 41.58
N SER A 4 43.52 32.74 41.11
CA SER A 4 42.23 32.30 40.50
C SER A 4 41.74 33.02 39.21
N ALA A 5 41.18 32.37 38.20
CA ALA A 5 40.21 31.28 38.24
C ALA A 5 40.18 30.46 36.93
N VAL A 6 40.07 29.15 37.11
CA VAL A 6 39.67 28.17 36.10
C VAL A 6 38.14 28.25 35.99
N LEU A 7 37.61 28.48 34.79
CA LEU A 7 36.17 28.35 34.52
C LEU A 7 35.98 27.21 33.52
N LEU A 8 35.54 26.08 34.07
CA LEU A 8 35.13 24.85 33.40
C LEU A 8 33.94 25.15 32.46
N ILE A 9 34.11 24.92 31.16
CA ILE A 9 33.00 24.90 30.21
C ILE A 9 32.44 23.47 30.24
N THR A 10 31.31 23.32 30.92
CA THR A 10 30.51 22.10 31.00
C THR A 10 29.91 21.76 29.63
N ALA A 11 30.19 20.55 29.18
CA ALA A 11 29.65 19.92 27.98
C ALA A 11 28.12 19.74 28.08
N GLY A 12 27.39 20.37 27.15
CA GLY A 12 25.98 20.09 26.88
C GLY A 12 25.86 19.32 25.56
N LEU A 13 26.15 18.02 25.59
CA LEU A 13 25.95 17.13 24.44
C LEU A 13 24.44 16.81 24.36
N VAL A 14 23.71 17.62 23.61
CA VAL A 14 22.30 17.34 23.26
C VAL A 14 22.29 16.09 22.38
N LEU A 15 21.91 14.96 22.97
CA LEU A 15 21.61 13.72 22.26
C LEU A 15 20.41 13.96 21.33
N ALA A 16 20.69 14.33 20.09
CA ALA A 16 19.72 14.23 19.00
C ALA A 16 19.46 12.74 18.75
N ALA A 17 18.43 12.19 19.40
CA ALA A 17 17.91 10.89 19.04
C ALA A 17 17.40 10.98 17.58
N PRO A 18 17.97 10.22 16.62
CA PRO A 18 17.37 10.16 15.29
C PRO A 18 16.00 9.50 15.48
N LEU A 19 14.94 10.26 15.20
CA LEU A 19 13.61 9.71 14.99
C LEU A 19 13.66 8.85 13.71
N THR A 20 14.26 7.66 13.81
CA THR A 20 13.99 6.57 12.88
C THR A 20 12.56 6.13 13.17
N ALA A 21 11.59 6.90 12.69
CA ALA A 21 10.22 6.43 12.59
C ALA A 21 10.28 5.21 11.65
N CYS A 22 10.34 4.03 12.24
CA CYS A 22 10.22 2.77 11.52
C CYS A 22 8.81 2.75 10.94
N SER A 23 8.65 3.30 9.72
CA SER A 23 7.44 3.09 8.95
C SER A 23 7.21 1.58 8.88
N PRO A 24 5.95 1.12 9.09
CA PRO A 24 5.58 -0.27 8.91
C PRO A 24 6.12 -0.77 7.56
N LYS A 25 6.78 -1.93 7.59
CA LYS A 25 7.37 -2.55 6.41
C LYS A 25 6.71 -3.90 6.16
N LEU A 26 6.90 -4.42 4.96
CA LEU A 26 6.59 -5.80 4.64
C LEU A 26 7.22 -6.77 5.64
N PRO A 27 6.62 -7.97 5.83
CA PRO A 27 7.27 -9.06 6.55
C PRO A 27 8.69 -9.32 6.01
N LYS A 28 9.62 -9.69 6.91
CA LYS A 28 11.06 -9.77 6.59
C LYS A 28 11.40 -10.81 5.54
N ASP A 29 10.54 -11.80 5.36
CA ASP A 29 10.65 -12.91 4.43
C ASP A 29 9.98 -12.63 3.07
N VAL A 30 9.36 -11.45 2.90
CA VAL A 30 8.79 -11.00 1.63
C VAL A 30 9.80 -10.09 0.92
N ASP A 31 10.18 -10.48 -0.30
CA ASP A 31 11.06 -9.68 -1.16
C ASP A 31 10.26 -8.56 -1.85
N GLU A 32 10.52 -7.31 -1.42
CA GLU A 32 9.84 -6.13 -1.94
C GLU A 32 10.08 -5.90 -3.44
N GLN A 33 11.27 -6.22 -3.94
CA GLN A 33 11.60 -6.07 -5.36
C GLN A 33 10.83 -7.10 -6.18
N GLN A 34 10.84 -8.36 -5.77
CA GLN A 34 10.09 -9.43 -6.44
C GLN A 34 8.59 -9.14 -6.45
N LEU A 35 8.04 -8.64 -5.34
CA LEU A 35 6.64 -8.22 -5.23
C LEU A 35 6.33 -7.09 -6.23
N SER A 36 7.17 -6.06 -6.26
CA SER A 36 6.98 -4.90 -7.14
C SER A 36 7.05 -5.30 -8.61
N GLU A 37 7.98 -6.17 -8.99
CA GLU A 37 8.09 -6.70 -10.34
C GLU A 37 6.90 -7.58 -10.73
N ALA A 38 6.43 -8.45 -9.82
CA ALA A 38 5.29 -9.33 -10.08
C ALA A 38 4.00 -8.52 -10.28
N VAL A 39 3.70 -7.58 -9.39
CA VAL A 39 2.52 -6.71 -9.48
C VAL A 39 2.62 -5.79 -10.70
N GLY A 40 3.80 -5.22 -10.96
CA GLY A 40 4.05 -4.38 -12.13
C GLY A 40 3.78 -5.11 -13.45
N ARG A 41 4.17 -6.39 -13.57
CA ARG A 41 3.84 -7.21 -14.75
C ARG A 41 2.36 -7.56 -14.86
N ALA A 42 1.69 -7.79 -13.74
CA ALA A 42 0.30 -8.26 -13.72
C ALA A 42 -0.71 -7.16 -14.06
N ILE A 43 -0.57 -5.99 -13.43
CA ILE A 43 -1.55 -4.89 -13.51
C ILE A 43 -0.89 -3.51 -13.62
N GLY A 44 0.40 -3.44 -13.93
CA GLY A 44 1.11 -2.16 -14.07
C GLY A 44 0.49 -1.24 -15.12
N GLY A 45 0.36 0.04 -14.77
CA GLY A 45 -0.19 1.07 -15.64
C GLY A 45 -0.15 2.44 -14.96
N PRO A 46 -0.27 3.53 -15.73
CA PRO A 46 -0.18 4.90 -15.20
C PRO A 46 -1.29 5.23 -14.17
N ASN A 47 -2.40 4.50 -14.22
CA ASN A 47 -3.57 4.70 -13.36
C ASN A 47 -3.86 3.51 -12.43
N THR A 48 -2.86 2.65 -12.19
CA THR A 48 -2.99 1.55 -11.23
C THR A 48 -2.43 1.96 -9.87
N CYS A 49 -3.16 1.64 -8.80
CA CYS A 49 -2.65 1.67 -7.45
C CYS A 49 -2.89 0.33 -6.75
N VAL A 50 -1.91 -0.15 -6.01
CA VAL A 50 -2.03 -1.29 -5.10
C VAL A 50 -1.47 -0.88 -3.74
N LEU A 51 -2.18 -1.16 -2.67
CA LEU A 51 -1.68 -0.97 -1.31
C LEU A 51 -1.82 -2.26 -0.52
N LEU A 52 -0.83 -2.53 0.33
CA LEU A 52 -0.90 -3.59 1.34
C LEU A 52 -0.88 -2.96 2.73
N ALA A 53 -1.71 -3.49 3.63
CA ALA A 53 -1.71 -3.14 5.04
C ALA A 53 -1.49 -4.35 5.93
N ASP A 54 -0.88 -4.09 7.09
CA ASP A 54 -0.83 -5.05 8.20
C ASP A 54 -2.20 -5.25 8.86
N LYS A 55 -2.26 -6.15 9.85
CA LYS A 55 -3.49 -6.44 10.62
C LYS A 55 -4.07 -5.23 11.37
N ALA A 56 -3.25 -4.19 11.61
CA ALA A 56 -3.66 -2.94 12.23
C ALA A 56 -4.13 -1.90 11.21
N GLY A 57 -4.13 -2.23 9.92
CA GLY A 57 -4.51 -1.33 8.83
C GLY A 57 -3.44 -0.34 8.42
N LYS A 58 -2.20 -0.49 8.90
CA LYS A 58 -1.12 0.39 8.49
C LYS A 58 -0.56 -0.06 7.15
N VAL A 59 -0.44 0.88 6.22
CA VAL A 59 0.17 0.62 4.91
C VAL A 59 1.64 0.21 5.11
N VAL A 60 1.99 -0.97 4.60
CA VAL A 60 3.33 -1.56 4.65
C VAL A 60 4.02 -1.59 3.29
N TRP A 61 3.26 -1.43 2.21
CA TRP A 61 3.76 -1.42 0.84
C TRP A 61 2.80 -0.72 -0.11
N THR A 62 3.35 -0.12 -1.17
CA THR A 62 2.61 0.57 -2.23
C THR A 62 3.15 0.17 -3.59
N GLY A 63 2.27 -0.37 -4.44
CA GLY A 63 2.51 -0.64 -5.84
C GLY A 63 1.89 0.46 -6.72
N GLY A 64 2.73 1.11 -7.53
CA GLY A 64 2.35 2.27 -8.33
C GLY A 64 2.92 3.58 -7.78
N GLY A 65 2.62 4.70 -8.44
CA GLY A 65 3.12 6.01 -8.01
C GLY A 65 2.35 6.52 -6.79
N TYR A 66 3.05 7.17 -5.84
CA TYR A 66 2.42 7.81 -4.66
C TYR A 66 1.23 8.70 -5.04
N ILE A 67 1.40 9.54 -6.08
CA ILE A 67 0.33 10.42 -6.59
C ILE A 67 -0.86 9.62 -7.13
N THR A 68 -0.61 8.48 -7.76
CA THR A 68 -1.68 7.60 -8.27
C THR A 68 -2.48 6.97 -7.13
N CYS A 69 -1.82 6.60 -6.03
CA CYS A 69 -2.51 6.03 -4.87
C CYS A 69 -3.21 7.06 -3.97
N ALA A 70 -2.72 8.30 -3.95
CA ALA A 70 -3.31 9.38 -3.15
C ALA A 70 -4.49 10.10 -3.84
N ARG A 71 -4.79 9.79 -5.10
CA ARG A 71 -5.85 10.47 -5.85
C ARG A 71 -7.24 10.07 -5.34
N ASN A 72 -8.19 10.99 -5.45
CA ASN A 72 -9.61 10.68 -5.30
C ASN A 72 -10.11 9.97 -6.55
N LEU A 73 -10.58 8.74 -6.37
CA LEU A 73 -11.10 7.87 -7.41
C LEU A 73 -12.61 7.65 -7.25
N PRO A 74 -13.37 7.55 -8.35
CA PRO A 74 -14.81 7.29 -8.30
C PRO A 74 -15.14 5.96 -7.63
N THR A 75 -16.22 5.97 -6.85
CA THR A 75 -16.87 4.78 -6.32
C THR A 75 -18.13 4.47 -7.13
N CYS A 76 -18.60 3.23 -7.08
CA CYS A 76 -19.85 2.85 -7.72
C CYS A 76 -21.10 3.42 -7.02
N GLY A 77 -20.93 4.14 -5.91
CA GLY A 77 -21.99 4.88 -5.22
C GLY A 77 -22.13 6.34 -5.66
N GLY A 78 -21.39 6.79 -6.69
CA GLY A 78 -21.45 8.16 -7.20
C GLY A 78 -20.68 9.18 -6.36
N THR A 79 -19.77 8.72 -5.49
CA THR A 79 -18.85 9.55 -4.70
C THR A 79 -17.40 9.29 -5.09
N THR A 80 -16.44 9.99 -4.50
CA THR A 80 -15.01 9.68 -4.65
C THR A 80 -14.40 9.22 -3.34
N THR A 81 -13.36 8.40 -3.40
CA THR A 81 -12.59 7.90 -2.25
C THR A 81 -11.12 7.73 -2.62
N THR A 82 -10.25 7.52 -1.64
CA THR A 82 -8.85 7.13 -1.88
C THR A 82 -8.68 5.62 -1.76
N ALA A 83 -7.61 5.08 -2.34
CA ALA A 83 -7.23 3.68 -2.13
C ALA A 83 -7.01 3.39 -0.64
N GLN A 84 -6.38 4.30 0.09
CA GLN A 84 -6.14 4.13 1.51
C GLN A 84 -7.45 3.99 2.31
N THR A 85 -8.45 4.84 2.07
CA THR A 85 -9.76 4.74 2.74
C THR A 85 -10.44 3.40 2.45
N VAL A 86 -10.33 2.90 1.21
CA VAL A 86 -10.87 1.58 0.84
C VAL A 86 -10.13 0.47 1.57
N LEU A 87 -8.80 0.54 1.65
CA LEU A 87 -7.97 -0.43 2.37
C LEU A 87 -8.34 -0.50 3.85
N GLU A 88 -8.41 0.64 4.53
CA GLU A 88 -8.82 0.75 5.94
C GLU A 88 -10.19 0.09 6.17
N GLY A 89 -11.12 0.30 5.24
CA GLY A 89 -12.44 -0.32 5.27
C GLY A 89 -12.46 -1.81 4.96
N ALA A 90 -11.40 -2.37 4.35
CA ALA A 90 -11.28 -3.76 3.92
C ALA A 90 -10.53 -4.66 4.91
N VAL A 91 -9.73 -4.09 5.83
CA VAL A 91 -8.96 -4.86 6.82
C VAL A 91 -9.90 -5.81 7.59
N GLY A 92 -9.55 -7.10 7.61
CA GLY A 92 -10.30 -8.13 8.31
C GLY A 92 -11.67 -8.47 7.71
N LYS A 93 -12.00 -7.96 6.52
CA LYS A 93 -13.25 -8.26 5.81
C LYS A 93 -13.02 -9.20 4.64
N PRO A 94 -14.04 -9.96 4.20
CA PRO A 94 -13.95 -10.79 3.00
C PRO A 94 -13.62 -9.99 1.75
N ALA A 95 -13.05 -10.66 0.76
CA ALA A 95 -12.75 -10.07 -0.52
C ALA A 95 -14.00 -9.47 -1.18
N ARG A 96 -13.82 -8.32 -1.83
CA ARG A 96 -14.83 -7.63 -2.63
C ARG A 96 -14.22 -7.12 -3.91
N PHE A 97 -15.04 -7.13 -4.95
CA PHE A 97 -14.67 -6.68 -6.29
C PHE A 97 -15.82 -5.86 -6.84
N VAL A 98 -15.54 -4.63 -7.26
CA VAL A 98 -16.58 -3.76 -7.84
C VAL A 98 -16.05 -3.05 -9.07
N SER A 99 -16.94 -2.83 -10.04
CA SER A 99 -16.66 -2.05 -11.24
C SER A 99 -17.86 -1.24 -11.68
N CYS A 100 -17.59 -0.07 -12.23
CA CYS A 100 -18.59 0.86 -12.71
C CYS A 100 -17.96 1.91 -13.64
N PRO A 101 -18.79 2.66 -14.39
CA PRO A 101 -18.35 3.88 -15.05
C PRO A 101 -17.75 4.86 -14.03
N SER A 102 -16.65 5.54 -14.38
CA SER A 102 -15.93 6.47 -13.50
C SER A 102 -16.21 7.95 -13.81
N GLY A 103 -17.09 8.24 -14.77
CA GLY A 103 -17.46 9.61 -15.15
C GLY A 103 -18.21 9.64 -16.49
N PRO A 104 -18.43 10.83 -17.07
CA PRO A 104 -18.91 10.94 -18.44
C PRO A 104 -17.85 10.38 -19.42
N GLY A 105 -18.29 9.63 -20.42
CA GLY A 105 -17.41 9.03 -21.43
C GLY A 105 -17.24 7.51 -21.24
N VAL A 106 -16.09 6.99 -21.66
CA VAL A 106 -15.80 5.55 -21.74
C VAL A 106 -14.96 5.01 -20.57
N ASN A 107 -14.56 5.88 -19.64
CA ASN A 107 -13.73 5.46 -18.52
C ASN A 107 -14.52 4.60 -17.53
N THR A 108 -13.83 3.59 -17.02
CA THR A 108 -14.33 2.74 -15.95
C THR A 108 -13.35 2.73 -14.79
N VAL A 109 -13.85 2.32 -13.62
CA VAL A 109 -13.03 2.02 -12.46
C VAL A 109 -13.26 0.57 -12.04
N GLY A 110 -12.18 -0.13 -11.72
CA GLY A 110 -12.21 -1.47 -11.15
C GLY A 110 -11.48 -1.49 -9.81
N TRP A 111 -12.18 -1.89 -8.76
CA TRP A 111 -11.67 -2.03 -7.41
C TRP A 111 -11.65 -3.50 -6.99
N ALA A 112 -10.52 -3.94 -6.45
CA ALA A 112 -10.34 -5.22 -5.76
C ALA A 112 -9.83 -4.96 -4.35
N MET A 113 -10.36 -5.65 -3.34
CA MET A 113 -9.93 -5.47 -1.96
C MET A 113 -10.22 -6.71 -1.14
N GLY A 114 -9.44 -6.97 -0.09
CA GLY A 114 -9.64 -8.13 0.76
C GLY A 114 -8.39 -8.57 1.50
N PRO A 115 -8.40 -9.75 2.14
CA PRO A 115 -7.18 -10.37 2.66
C PRO A 115 -6.27 -10.76 1.49
N VAL A 116 -4.95 -10.65 1.70
CA VAL A 116 -3.99 -11.26 0.77
C VAL A 116 -4.10 -12.78 0.90
N PRO A 117 -4.34 -13.53 -0.19
CA PRO A 117 -4.38 -14.99 -0.14
C PRO A 117 -3.04 -15.55 0.31
N VAL A 118 -3.07 -16.61 1.10
CA VAL A 118 -1.85 -17.30 1.56
C VAL A 118 -1.38 -18.25 0.48
N GLY A 119 -0.19 -18.01 -0.06
CA GLY A 119 0.46 -18.90 -1.03
C GLY A 119 0.69 -20.31 -0.47
N ALA A 120 0.69 -21.33 -1.34
CA ALA A 120 0.93 -22.71 -0.92
C ALA A 120 2.31 -22.86 -0.25
N GLY A 121 2.32 -23.34 0.99
CA GLY A 121 3.55 -23.49 1.79
C GLY A 121 4.14 -22.18 2.32
N LYS A 122 3.39 -21.07 2.26
CA LYS A 122 3.77 -19.76 2.82
C LYS A 122 3.07 -19.50 4.15
N PRO A 123 3.69 -18.72 5.06
CA PRO A 123 3.04 -18.33 6.30
C PRO A 123 1.92 -17.31 6.05
N ASP A 124 0.86 -17.36 6.86
CA ASP A 124 -0.16 -16.32 6.86
C ASP A 124 0.35 -15.05 7.55
N HIS A 125 0.67 -14.03 6.76
CA HIS A 125 1.07 -12.72 7.24
C HIS A 125 -0.12 -11.86 7.73
N GLY A 126 -1.35 -12.27 7.40
CA GLY A 126 -2.59 -11.53 7.66
C GLY A 126 -2.59 -10.12 7.09
N LEU A 127 -2.02 -9.98 5.90
CA LEU A 127 -2.06 -8.73 5.15
C LEU A 127 -3.44 -8.54 4.52
N SER A 128 -3.84 -7.28 4.36
CA SER A 128 -4.99 -6.90 3.55
C SER A 128 -4.53 -6.03 2.39
N TYR A 129 -5.28 -6.03 1.30
CA TYR A 129 -4.96 -5.26 0.11
C TYR A 129 -6.14 -4.46 -0.43
N VAL A 130 -5.79 -3.45 -1.21
CA VAL A 130 -6.66 -2.84 -2.21
C VAL A 130 -5.85 -2.70 -3.49
N ALA A 131 -6.48 -2.97 -4.63
CA ALA A 131 -5.96 -2.69 -5.94
C ALA A 131 -7.04 -1.98 -6.75
N VAL A 132 -6.65 -0.93 -7.48
CA VAL A 132 -7.56 -0.12 -8.26
C VAL A 132 -6.95 0.30 -9.58
N MET A 133 -7.78 0.25 -10.62
CA MET A 133 -7.48 0.78 -11.95
C MET A 133 -8.60 1.71 -12.38
N GLU A 134 -8.25 2.88 -12.93
CA GLU A 134 -9.21 3.81 -13.51
C GLU A 134 -8.76 4.27 -14.91
N GLY A 135 -9.71 4.34 -15.84
CA GLY A 135 -9.50 4.83 -17.20
C GLY A 135 -10.22 4.00 -18.25
N GLU A 136 -10.04 4.36 -19.52
CA GLU A 136 -10.69 3.72 -20.68
C GLU A 136 -10.39 2.22 -20.80
N ARG A 137 -9.17 1.80 -20.42
CA ARG A 137 -8.73 0.40 -20.44
C ARG A 137 -8.60 -0.21 -19.04
N ALA A 138 -9.30 0.35 -18.05
CA ALA A 138 -9.32 -0.23 -16.71
C ALA A 138 -9.96 -1.63 -16.76
N LEU A 139 -9.30 -2.58 -16.09
CA LEU A 139 -9.84 -3.93 -15.97
C LEU A 139 -10.99 -3.94 -14.96
N PRO A 140 -11.98 -4.85 -15.10
CA PRO A 140 -12.96 -5.08 -14.06
C PRO A 140 -12.30 -5.47 -12.73
N GLY A 141 -12.88 -5.06 -11.60
CA GLY A 141 -12.30 -5.27 -10.26
C GLY A 141 -12.03 -6.74 -9.95
N ARG A 142 -12.84 -7.66 -10.47
CA ARG A 142 -12.60 -9.10 -10.33
C ARG A 142 -11.32 -9.54 -11.07
N GLU A 143 -11.11 -9.04 -12.28
CA GLU A 143 -9.90 -9.34 -13.05
C GLU A 143 -8.66 -8.67 -12.45
N VAL A 144 -8.80 -7.45 -11.90
CA VAL A 144 -7.74 -6.81 -11.11
C VAL A 144 -7.35 -7.69 -9.91
N GLY A 145 -8.36 -8.19 -9.18
CA GLY A 145 -8.18 -9.10 -8.05
C GLY A 145 -7.44 -10.38 -8.44
N GLU A 146 -7.94 -11.09 -9.44
CA GLU A 146 -7.33 -12.34 -9.93
C GLU A 146 -5.86 -12.16 -10.30
N ARG A 147 -5.54 -11.10 -11.06
CA ARG A 147 -4.17 -10.83 -11.52
C ARG A 147 -3.24 -10.42 -10.38
N VAL A 148 -3.71 -9.60 -9.43
CA VAL A 148 -2.88 -9.13 -8.33
C VAL A 148 -2.66 -10.22 -7.28
N GLU A 149 -3.67 -11.03 -7.00
CA GLU A 149 -3.57 -12.16 -6.08
C GLU A 149 -2.63 -13.24 -6.63
N GLU A 150 -2.66 -13.52 -7.94
CA GLU A 150 -1.68 -14.38 -8.58
C GLU A 150 -0.26 -13.80 -8.46
N ALA A 151 -0.10 -12.48 -8.59
CA ALA A 151 1.18 -11.81 -8.42
C ALA A 151 1.70 -11.89 -6.98
N PHE A 152 0.83 -11.78 -5.98
CA PHE A 152 1.17 -11.98 -4.57
C PHE A 152 1.70 -13.39 -4.33
N ALA A 153 0.99 -14.42 -4.81
CA ALA A 153 1.42 -15.80 -4.68
C ALA A 153 2.79 -16.05 -5.33
N LYS A 154 3.04 -15.49 -6.53
CA LYS A 154 4.35 -15.56 -7.22
C LYS A 154 5.47 -14.84 -6.47
N ALA A 155 5.15 -13.80 -5.72
CA ALA A 155 6.07 -13.06 -4.87
C ALA A 155 6.26 -13.68 -3.47
N GLY A 156 5.57 -14.79 -3.20
CA GLY A 156 5.72 -15.56 -1.97
C GLY A 156 4.88 -15.07 -0.79
N LEU A 157 3.83 -14.28 -1.07
CA LEU A 157 2.73 -14.00 -0.14
C LEU A 157 1.70 -15.15 -0.15
#